data_AF-A0A6G1IE49-F1
#
_entry.id   AF-A0A6G1IE49-F1
#
_cell.length_a   1.000
_cell.length_b   1.000
_cell.length_c   1.000
_cell.angle_alpha   90.00
_cell.angle_beta   90.00
_cell.angle_gamma   90.00
#
_symmetry.space_group_name_H-M   'P 1'
#
loop_
_entity.id
_entity.type
_entity.pdbx_description
1 polymer ?
#
loop_
_entity_poly.entity_id
_entity_poly.type
_entity_poly.pdbx_seq_one_letter_code
_entity_poly.pdbx_strand_id
1 'polypeptide(L)'
;MDWHGWGIADALRGLGVSDKVVDDDDGKMLVAWMHHGPAYEGSHWNDVQGKPYKYKGKEYKYTDAHFICAVNDEEGVILALDLKGPEHVVSWPVSQLPSLRSGSNIMHGVWKSMLEGRPADSLRYYGVVGITNPDTKRIVVRAVEIPPDDLIKEWPGDFHRRGCWGQV
;
A
#
# COMPACT_ATOMS: atom_id res chain seq x y z
N MET A 1 5.27 23.95 13.95
CA MET A 1 4.22 24.06 12.91
C MET A 1 3.66 22.66 12.82
N ASP A 2 2.56 22.41 13.53
CA ASP A 2 2.07 21.05 13.74
C ASP A 2 1.37 20.59 12.46
N TRP A 3 2.07 19.75 11.70
CA TRP A 3 1.46 19.07 10.58
C TRP A 3 0.52 18.02 11.13
N HIS A 4 -0.79 18.25 10.99
CA HIS A 4 -1.81 17.22 11.19
C HIS A 4 -1.69 16.16 10.07
N GLY A 5 -0.68 15.29 10.17
CA GLY A 5 -0.58 14.09 9.35
C GLY A 5 -1.70 13.10 9.69
N TRP A 6 -1.75 11.96 9.00
CA TRP A 6 -2.77 10.91 9.21
C TRP A 6 -2.65 10.17 10.56
N GLY A 7 -1.89 10.71 11.53
CA GLY A 7 -1.59 10.06 12.81
C GLY A 7 -0.70 8.81 12.71
N ILE A 8 -0.21 8.47 11.51
CA ILE A 8 0.64 7.28 11.29
C ILE A 8 1.90 7.37 12.14
N ALA A 9 2.55 8.54 12.17
CA ALA A 9 3.75 8.74 12.97
C ALA A 9 3.49 8.57 14.47
N ASP A 10 2.38 9.10 14.99
CA ASP A 10 1.96 8.89 16.38
C ASP A 10 1.71 7.40 16.68
N ALA A 11 1.04 6.69 15.78
CA ALA A 11 0.77 5.27 15.92
C ALA A 11 2.07 4.46 15.95
N LEU A 12 3.02 4.74 15.05
CA LEU A 12 4.32 4.08 15.00
C LEU A 12 5.15 4.33 16.27
N ARG A 13 5.20 5.59 16.74
CA ARG A 13 5.83 5.93 18.02
C ARG A 13 5.18 5.20 19.19
N GLY A 14 3.84 5.12 19.20
CA GLY A 14 3.09 4.36 20.21
C GLY A 14 3.36 2.85 20.20
N LEU A 15 3.68 2.29 19.03
CA LEU A 15 4.11 0.89 18.87
C LEU A 15 5.60 0.66 19.19
N GLY A 16 6.35 1.74 19.46
CA GLY A 16 7.78 1.70 19.73
C GLY A 16 8.63 1.33 18.52
N VAL A 17 8.20 1.74 17.31
CA VAL A 17 8.93 1.54 16.05
C VAL A 17 9.20 2.89 15.37
N SER A 18 10.17 2.92 14.46
CA SER A 18 10.56 4.11 13.71
C SER A 18 9.37 4.68 12.93
N ASP A 19 9.19 5.98 13.04
CA ASP A 19 8.17 6.77 12.35
C ASP A 19 8.72 7.56 11.15
N LYS A 20 10.01 7.36 10.82
CA LYS A 20 10.73 8.10 9.79
C LYS A 20 11.23 7.20 8.66
N VAL A 21 11.37 7.81 7.48
CA VAL A 21 11.95 7.14 6.30
C VAL A 21 13.46 7.07 6.38
N VAL A 22 14.08 6.08 5.72
CA VAL A 22 15.54 5.86 5.74
C VAL A 22 16.40 7.05 5.31
N ASP A 23 15.82 8.03 4.61
CA ASP A 23 16.50 9.26 4.18
C ASP A 23 16.55 10.36 5.27
N ASP A 24 15.80 10.19 6.36
CA ASP A 24 15.84 11.07 7.54
C ASP A 24 16.83 10.52 8.60
N ASP A 25 17.31 11.40 9.48
CA ASP A 25 18.13 11.00 10.63
C ASP A 25 17.40 9.93 11.46
N ASP A 26 18.06 8.77 11.64
CA ASP A 26 17.60 7.57 12.36
C ASP A 26 16.40 6.80 11.78
N GLY A 27 15.93 7.16 10.58
CA GLY A 27 14.78 6.52 9.97
C GLY A 27 15.04 5.11 9.46
N LYS A 28 14.01 4.27 9.53
CA LYS A 28 14.09 2.83 9.16
C LYS A 28 13.01 2.39 8.18
N MET A 29 12.10 3.27 7.81
CA MET A 29 11.04 2.96 6.85
C MET A 29 11.57 3.12 5.43
N LEU A 30 11.73 2.01 4.70
CA LEU A 30 11.95 2.04 3.27
C LEU A 30 10.60 2.08 2.56
N VAL A 31 10.37 3.11 1.74
CA VAL A 31 9.17 3.18 0.89
C VAL A 31 9.45 2.49 -0.44
N ALA A 32 8.68 1.46 -0.74
CA ALA A 32 8.75 0.70 -1.98
C ALA A 32 7.52 0.96 -2.85
N TRP A 33 7.76 1.19 -4.13
CA TRP A 33 6.72 1.32 -5.15
C TRP A 33 6.84 0.17 -6.16
N MET A 34 5.78 -0.62 -6.26
CA MET A 34 5.68 -1.73 -7.19
C MET A 34 4.64 -1.41 -8.25
N HIS A 35 5.07 -1.35 -9.51
CA HIS A 35 4.20 -1.07 -10.64
C HIS A 35 4.10 -2.27 -11.59
N HIS A 36 2.91 -2.59 -12.07
CA HIS A 36 2.69 -3.65 -13.05
C HIS A 36 2.97 -3.13 -14.47
N GLY A 37 4.25 -2.96 -14.75
CA GLY A 37 4.80 -2.56 -16.04
C GLY A 37 5.92 -1.52 -15.88
N PRO A 38 6.77 -1.34 -16.90
CA PRO A 38 7.88 -0.39 -16.89
C PRO A 38 7.37 1.04 -17.12
N ALA A 39 6.45 1.50 -16.27
CA ALA A 39 5.86 2.82 -16.41
C ALA A 39 6.83 3.94 -15.99
N TYR A 40 7.90 3.60 -15.28
CA TYR A 40 8.97 4.52 -14.89
C TYR A 40 10.27 4.14 -15.59
N GLU A 41 10.74 4.99 -16.49
CA GLU A 41 12.11 4.98 -17.01
C GLU A 41 12.79 6.30 -16.61
N GLY A 42 13.59 6.26 -15.54
CA GLY A 42 14.10 7.48 -14.91
C GLY A 42 12.96 8.34 -14.37
N SER A 43 12.91 9.60 -14.78
CA SER A 43 11.86 10.56 -14.39
C SER A 43 10.62 10.57 -15.30
N HIS A 44 10.59 9.76 -16.37
CA HIS A 44 9.50 9.80 -17.35
C HIS A 44 8.44 8.73 -17.06
N TRP A 45 7.19 9.16 -17.08
CA TRP A 45 6.03 8.28 -17.05
C TRP A 45 5.67 7.81 -18.45
N ASN A 46 5.63 6.49 -18.64
CA ASN A 46 5.23 5.85 -19.88
C ASN A 46 3.89 5.13 -19.67
N ASP A 47 2.87 5.48 -20.46
CA ASP A 47 1.65 4.66 -20.51
C ASP A 47 1.98 3.30 -21.11
N VAL A 48 1.90 2.26 -20.28
CA VAL A 48 2.19 0.87 -20.63
C VAL A 48 0.95 -0.01 -20.61
N GLN A 49 -0.21 0.52 -20.21
CA GLN A 49 -1.41 -0.26 -20.03
C GLN A 49 -1.81 -0.94 -21.35
N GLY A 50 -2.12 -2.23 -21.30
CA GLY A 50 -2.51 -3.02 -22.48
C GLY A 50 -1.34 -3.49 -23.35
N LYS A 51 -0.12 -2.97 -23.17
CA LYS A 51 1.06 -3.47 -23.90
C LYS A 51 1.39 -4.91 -23.47
N PRO A 52 1.74 -5.80 -24.41
CA PRO A 52 1.98 -7.20 -24.11
C PRO A 52 3.34 -7.44 -23.44
N TYR A 53 3.43 -8.48 -22.61
CA TYR A 53 4.68 -9.02 -22.11
C TYR A 53 4.60 -10.55 -21.98
N LYS A 54 5.75 -11.22 -22.01
CA LYS A 54 5.82 -12.69 -21.86
C LYS A 54 6.37 -13.05 -20.48
N TYR A 55 5.68 -13.96 -19.79
CA TYR A 55 6.12 -14.52 -18.52
C TYR A 55 5.81 -16.01 -18.47
N LYS A 56 6.84 -16.83 -18.23
CA LYS A 56 6.73 -18.30 -18.18
C LYS A 56 5.98 -18.91 -19.38
N GLY A 57 6.27 -18.42 -20.59
CA GLY A 57 5.68 -18.94 -21.83
C GLY A 57 4.25 -18.50 -22.12
N LYS A 58 3.62 -17.71 -21.24
CA LYS A 58 2.31 -17.10 -21.47
C LYS A 58 2.45 -15.61 -21.77
N GLU A 59 1.63 -15.12 -22.70
CA GLU A 59 1.49 -13.70 -22.99
C GLU A 59 0.44 -13.07 -22.06
N TYR A 60 0.81 -11.94 -21.49
CA TYR A 60 0.01 -11.11 -20.60
C TYR A 60 0.04 -9.67 -21.10
N LYS A 61 -0.76 -8.80 -20.50
CA LYS A 61 -0.75 -7.37 -20.76
C LYS A 61 -0.56 -6.61 -19.45
N TYR A 62 0.18 -5.51 -19.48
CA TYR A 62 0.33 -4.63 -18.32
C TYR A 62 -1.00 -4.00 -17.95
N THR A 63 -1.30 -3.95 -16.66
CA THR A 63 -2.59 -3.46 -16.16
C THR A 63 -2.51 -2.09 -15.53
N ASP A 64 -1.32 -1.51 -15.35
CA ASP A 64 -1.13 -0.26 -14.59
C ASP A 64 -1.55 -0.38 -13.11
N ALA A 65 -1.55 -1.62 -12.59
CA ALA A 65 -1.73 -1.87 -11.18
C ALA A 65 -0.51 -1.42 -10.40
N HIS A 66 -0.72 -0.85 -9.22
CA HIS A 66 0.38 -0.38 -8.39
C HIS A 66 0.13 -0.65 -6.91
N PHE A 67 1.22 -0.86 -6.20
CA PHE A 67 1.24 -1.09 -4.77
C PHE A 67 2.33 -0.20 -4.18
N ILE A 68 1.99 0.55 -3.15
CA ILE A 68 2.92 1.39 -2.39
C ILE A 68 2.92 0.88 -0.96
N CYS A 69 4.11 0.62 -0.41
CA CYS A 69 4.25 0.24 0.98
C CYS A 69 5.48 0.87 1.62
N ALA A 70 5.46 1.00 2.93
CA ALA A 70 6.65 1.22 3.74
C ALA A 70 7.00 -0.08 4.46
N VAL A 71 8.29 -0.40 4.54
CA VAL A 71 8.80 -1.61 5.19
C VAL A 71 9.92 -1.22 6.13
N ASN A 72 9.86 -1.75 7.35
CA ASN A 72 10.93 -1.69 8.33
C ASN A 72 11.15 -3.12 8.82
N ASP A 73 12.16 -3.74 8.24
CA ASP A 73 12.51 -5.15 8.43
C ASP A 73 13.24 -5.42 9.75
N GLU A 74 13.88 -4.40 10.33
CA GLU A 74 14.52 -4.47 11.66
C GLU A 74 13.48 -4.60 12.77
N GLU A 75 12.40 -3.84 12.67
CA GLU A 75 11.39 -3.72 13.73
C GLU A 75 10.10 -4.47 13.42
N GLY A 76 10.04 -5.12 12.26
CA GLY A 76 8.96 -6.04 11.91
C GLY A 76 7.69 -5.34 11.41
N VAL A 77 7.80 -4.29 10.60
CA VAL A 77 6.65 -3.48 10.17
C VAL A 77 6.49 -3.49 8.65
N ILE A 78 5.25 -3.66 8.20
CA ILE A 78 4.80 -3.31 6.85
C ILE A 78 3.60 -2.37 6.96
N LEU A 79 3.65 -1.25 6.24
CA LEU A 79 2.52 -0.35 6.06
C LEU A 79 2.10 -0.36 4.59
N ALA A 80 0.91 -0.87 4.30
CA ALA A 80 0.28 -0.71 2.99
C ALA A 80 -0.29 0.71 2.86
N LEU A 81 0.30 1.49 1.96
CA LEU A 81 -0.04 2.89 1.72
C LEU A 81 -1.05 3.03 0.57
N ASP A 82 -0.83 2.29 -0.52
CA ASP A 82 -1.77 2.19 -1.65
C ASP A 82 -1.77 0.76 -2.19
N LEU A 83 -2.95 0.20 -2.45
CA LEU A 83 -3.15 -1.17 -2.90
C LEU A 83 -4.12 -1.18 -4.08
N LYS A 84 -3.62 -0.87 -5.27
CA LYS A 84 -4.41 -0.85 -6.50
C LYS A 84 -4.13 -2.09 -7.33
N GLY A 85 -4.84 -3.17 -7.02
CA GLY A 85 -4.70 -4.46 -7.70
C GLY A 85 -5.18 -4.47 -9.16
N PRO A 86 -4.67 -5.38 -10.02
CA PRO A 86 -5.04 -5.50 -11.43
C PRO A 86 -6.54 -5.51 -11.72
N GLU A 87 -7.32 -6.27 -10.96
CA GLU A 87 -8.77 -6.39 -11.08
C GLU A 87 -9.53 -5.08 -10.84
N HIS A 88 -8.89 -4.09 -10.22
CA HIS A 88 -9.47 -2.77 -9.96
C HIS A 88 -8.98 -1.69 -10.93
N VAL A 89 -8.01 -2.01 -11.80
CA VAL A 89 -7.52 -1.09 -12.84
C VAL A 89 -8.12 -1.41 -14.20
N VAL A 90 -8.35 -2.69 -14.50
CA VAL A 90 -8.86 -3.14 -15.79
C VAL A 90 -10.08 -4.03 -15.65
N SER A 91 -11.00 -3.94 -16.61
CA SER A 91 -12.18 -4.82 -16.72
C SER A 91 -11.90 -6.01 -17.63
N TRP A 92 -10.81 -6.75 -17.36
CA TRP A 92 -10.41 -7.92 -18.15
C TRP A 92 -10.82 -9.23 -17.49
N PRO A 93 -11.00 -10.31 -18.26
CA PRO A 93 -11.20 -11.64 -17.68
C PRO A 93 -10.05 -12.02 -16.75
N VAL A 94 -10.36 -12.66 -15.62
CA VAL A 94 -9.35 -13.09 -14.62
C VAL A 94 -8.24 -13.95 -15.24
N SER A 95 -8.55 -14.73 -16.28
CA SER A 95 -7.58 -15.53 -17.01
C SER A 95 -6.50 -14.71 -17.74
N GLN A 96 -6.74 -13.43 -18.00
CA GLN A 96 -5.81 -12.48 -18.62
C GLN A 96 -5.00 -11.66 -17.60
N LEU A 97 -5.39 -11.69 -16.33
CA LEU A 97 -4.66 -11.00 -15.25
C LEU A 97 -3.41 -11.79 -14.84
N PRO A 98 -2.38 -11.12 -14.29
CA PRO A 98 -1.21 -11.80 -13.74
C PRO A 98 -1.62 -12.75 -12.60
N SER A 99 -0.86 -13.84 -12.44
CA SER A 99 -1.10 -14.80 -11.35
C SER A 99 -0.82 -14.18 -9.98
N LEU A 100 0.27 -13.41 -9.88
CA LEU A 100 0.59 -12.60 -8.71
C LEU A 100 -0.14 -11.25 -8.82
N ARG A 101 -1.30 -11.16 -8.16
CA ARG A 101 -2.16 -9.96 -8.19
C ARG A 101 -2.74 -9.57 -6.82
N SER A 102 -2.79 -10.52 -5.87
CA SER A 102 -3.23 -10.23 -4.51
C SER A 102 -2.23 -9.31 -3.81
N GLY A 103 -2.71 -8.21 -3.24
CA GLY A 103 -1.90 -7.28 -2.47
C GLY A 103 -1.14 -7.97 -1.32
N SER A 104 -1.76 -8.92 -0.63
CA SER A 104 -1.09 -9.67 0.47
C SER A 104 0.10 -10.49 -0.03
N ASN A 105 -0.02 -11.13 -1.20
CA ASN A 105 1.08 -11.91 -1.79
C ASN A 105 2.21 -10.99 -2.25
N ILE A 106 1.88 -9.82 -2.80
CA ILE A 106 2.87 -8.79 -3.15
C ILE A 106 3.62 -8.34 -1.90
N MET A 107 2.91 -7.95 -0.84
CA MET A 107 3.53 -7.48 0.41
C MET A 107 4.39 -8.56 1.08
N HIS A 108 3.92 -9.81 1.07
CA HIS A 108 4.72 -10.92 1.56
C HIS A 108 5.97 -11.18 0.70
N GLY A 109 5.87 -10.97 -0.61
CA GLY A 109 7.02 -11.01 -1.52
C GLY A 109 8.04 -9.93 -1.19
N VAL A 110 7.59 -8.68 -1.00
CA VAL A 110 8.43 -7.54 -0.59
C VAL A 110 9.10 -7.83 0.75
N TRP A 111 8.34 -8.28 1.74
CA TRP A 111 8.86 -8.67 3.05
C TRP A 111 10.02 -9.66 2.90
N LYS A 112 9.79 -10.75 2.16
CA LYS A 112 10.82 -11.76 1.93
C LYS A 112 12.06 -11.24 1.21
N SER A 113 11.91 -10.32 0.26
CA SER A 113 13.07 -9.73 -0.42
C SER A 113 13.89 -8.80 0.49
N MET A 114 13.28 -8.22 1.53
CA MET A 114 13.93 -7.27 2.44
C MET A 114 14.60 -7.94 3.65
N LEU A 115 14.29 -9.20 3.97
CA LEU A 115 14.77 -9.81 5.21
C LEU A 115 16.31 -9.92 5.34
N GLU A 116 17.10 -9.86 4.26
CA GLU A 116 18.57 -9.96 4.30
C GLU A 116 19.11 -11.11 5.18
N GLY A 117 18.41 -12.25 5.23
CA GLY A 117 18.78 -13.40 6.06
C GLY A 117 18.13 -13.45 7.44
N ARG A 118 17.29 -12.47 7.80
CA ARG A 118 16.40 -12.54 8.97
C ARG A 118 15.26 -13.56 8.75
N PRO A 119 14.73 -14.16 9.83
CA PRO A 119 13.66 -15.14 9.71
C PRO A 119 12.34 -14.46 9.35
N ALA A 120 11.50 -15.13 8.55
CA ALA A 120 10.27 -14.53 8.04
C ALA A 120 9.22 -14.26 9.12
N ASP A 121 9.33 -14.90 10.28
CA ASP A 121 8.50 -14.71 11.46
C ASP A 121 8.86 -13.46 12.28
N SER A 122 9.86 -12.66 11.86
CA SER A 122 10.16 -11.37 12.49
C SER A 122 9.14 -10.27 12.17
N LEU A 123 8.13 -10.53 11.33
CA LEU A 123 7.05 -9.60 11.06
C LEU A 123 6.14 -9.48 12.30
N ARG A 124 6.05 -8.28 12.86
CA ARG A 124 5.27 -7.97 14.06
C ARG A 124 3.97 -7.24 13.74
N TYR A 125 4.01 -6.34 12.76
CA TYR A 125 2.92 -5.42 12.45
C TYR A 125 2.67 -5.34 10.94
N TYR A 126 1.40 -5.50 10.56
CA TYR A 126 0.90 -5.22 9.22
C TYR A 126 -0.21 -4.18 9.32
N GLY A 127 0.09 -2.95 8.91
CA GLY A 127 -0.84 -1.83 8.90
C GLY A 127 -1.36 -1.54 7.50
N VAL A 128 -2.63 -1.15 7.39
CA VAL A 128 -3.19 -0.57 6.16
C VAL A 128 -3.58 0.85 6.48
N VAL A 129 -2.89 1.81 5.86
CA VAL A 129 -3.01 3.24 6.18
C VAL A 129 -4.30 3.84 5.64
N GLY A 130 -4.76 3.37 4.49
CA GLY A 130 -6.02 3.80 3.90
C GLY A 130 -6.71 2.65 3.18
N ILE A 131 -7.97 2.40 3.54
CA ILE A 131 -8.84 1.49 2.78
C ILE A 131 -9.81 2.37 2.00
N THR A 132 -9.71 2.38 0.67
CA THR A 132 -10.65 3.12 -0.20
C THR A 132 -11.77 2.22 -0.74
N ASN A 133 -11.55 0.90 -0.75
CA ASN A 133 -12.53 -0.09 -1.22
C ASN A 133 -13.73 -0.16 -0.24
N PRO A 134 -14.95 0.22 -0.67
CA PRO A 134 -16.12 0.25 0.20
C PRO A 134 -16.53 -1.14 0.70
N ASP A 135 -16.31 -2.20 -0.08
CA ASP A 135 -16.62 -3.57 0.33
C ASP A 135 -15.63 -4.04 1.41
N THR A 136 -14.34 -3.71 1.28
CA THR A 136 -13.36 -3.97 2.33
C THR A 136 -13.73 -3.23 3.62
N LYS A 137 -14.14 -1.96 3.55
CA LYS A 137 -14.62 -1.21 4.73
C LYS A 137 -15.77 -1.94 5.43
N ARG A 138 -16.76 -2.42 4.67
CA ARG A 138 -17.91 -3.17 5.21
C ARG A 138 -17.50 -4.47 5.89
N ILE A 139 -16.55 -5.20 5.31
CA ILE A 139 -16.01 -6.43 5.90
C ILE A 139 -15.29 -6.12 7.21
N VAL A 140 -14.44 -5.08 7.23
CA VAL A 140 -13.73 -4.66 8.44
C VAL A 140 -14.72 -4.31 9.54
N VAL A 141 -15.72 -3.45 9.27
CA VAL A 141 -16.77 -3.07 10.24
C VAL A 141 -17.49 -4.30 10.80
N ARG A 142 -17.81 -5.28 9.94
CA ARG A 142 -18.43 -6.54 10.38
C ARG A 142 -17.49 -7.37 11.25
N ALA A 143 -16.20 -7.43 10.92
CA ALA A 143 -15.23 -8.29 11.58
C ALA A 143 -14.79 -7.77 12.96
N VAL A 144 -14.81 -6.45 13.18
CA VAL A 144 -14.43 -5.86 14.47
C VAL A 144 -15.52 -6.01 15.55
N GLU A 145 -16.68 -6.59 15.23
CA GLU A 145 -17.81 -6.87 16.14
C GLU A 145 -18.13 -5.71 17.09
N ILE A 146 -17.91 -4.47 16.65
CA ILE A 146 -18.08 -3.31 17.53
C ILE A 146 -19.58 -3.14 17.79
N PRO A 147 -20.02 -3.11 19.06
CA PRO A 147 -21.40 -2.83 19.42
C PRO A 147 -21.89 -1.54 18.75
N PRO A 148 -23.17 -1.43 18.34
CA PRO A 148 -23.67 -0.25 17.66
C PRO A 148 -23.41 1.08 18.40
N ASP A 149 -23.28 1.03 19.72
CA ASP A 149 -23.02 2.17 20.61
C ASP A 149 -21.52 2.53 20.73
N ASP A 150 -20.63 1.59 20.40
CA ASP A 150 -19.17 1.74 20.40
C ASP A 150 -18.60 1.87 18.98
N LEU A 151 -19.46 1.80 17.94
CA LEU A 151 -19.09 2.08 16.55
C LEU A 151 -18.26 3.35 16.54
N ILE A 152 -17.12 3.32 15.84
CA ILE A 152 -16.28 4.50 15.61
C ILE A 152 -17.24 5.63 15.25
N LYS A 153 -17.49 6.54 16.21
CA LYS A 153 -18.52 7.55 16.07
C LYS A 153 -18.19 8.31 14.79
N GLU A 154 -19.20 8.49 13.95
CA GLU A 154 -19.01 9.24 12.71
C GLU A 154 -18.32 10.56 13.07
N TRP A 155 -17.20 10.84 12.39
CA TRP A 155 -16.38 11.99 12.71
C TRP A 155 -17.25 13.26 12.61
N PRO A 156 -17.48 14.01 13.71
CA PRO A 156 -18.42 15.12 13.73
C PRO A 156 -17.80 16.41 13.16
N GLY A 157 -16.94 16.28 12.14
CA GLY A 157 -16.23 17.40 11.54
C GLY A 157 -16.39 17.41 10.01
N ASP A 158 -16.23 18.59 9.43
CA ASP A 158 -16.30 18.78 7.99
C ASP A 158 -15.06 18.25 7.27
N PHE A 159 -15.28 17.55 6.16
CA PHE A 159 -14.21 17.14 5.26
C PHE A 159 -13.70 18.36 4.48
N HIS A 160 -12.57 18.93 4.90
CA HIS A 160 -11.93 20.01 4.16
C HIS A 160 -10.92 19.46 3.16
N ARG A 161 -11.35 19.37 1.90
CA ARG A 161 -10.45 19.14 0.76
C ARG A 161 -9.56 20.39 0.59
N ARG A 162 -8.35 20.39 1.14
CA ARG A 162 -7.32 21.35 0.69
C ARG A 162 -6.85 20.90 -0.70
N GLY A 163 -7.40 21.52 -1.74
CA GLY A 163 -6.85 21.45 -3.08
C GLY A 163 -5.53 22.23 -3.11
N CYS A 164 -4.44 21.55 -3.44
CA CYS A 164 -3.23 22.20 -3.93
C CYS A 164 -2.97 21.67 -5.33
N TRP A 165 -3.38 22.42 -6.35
CA TRP A 165 -2.61 22.71 -7.55
C TRP A 165 -3.17 24.01 -8.12
N GLY A 166 -2.39 25.08 -8.00
CA GLY A 166 -2.72 26.38 -8.57
C GLY A 166 -2.70 26.32 -10.09
N GLN A 167 -3.73 26.91 -10.71
CA GLN A 167 -3.61 27.51 -12.02
C GLN A 167 -2.85 28.83 -11.85
N VAL A 168 -1.67 28.98 -12.46
CA VAL A 168 -1.31 30.06 -13.41
C VAL A 168 -0.20 29.55 -14.31
#